data_AF-A0A452ZMR9-F1
#
_entry.id   AF-A0A452ZMR9-F1
#
_cell.length_a   1.000
_cell.length_b   1.000
_cell.length_c   1.000
_cell.angle_alpha   90.00
_cell.angle_beta   90.00
_cell.angle_gamma   90.00
#
_symmetry.space_group_name_H-M   'P 1'
#
loop_
_entity.id
_entity.type
_entity.pdbx_description
1 polymer ?
#
loop_
_entity_poly.entity_id
_entity_poly.type
_entity_poly.pdbx_seq_one_letter_code
_entity_poly.pdbx_strand_id
1 'polypeptide(L)'
;LFILPIRFLWRKNSSFAISRHYRRFDVYEEAEANKAAGKYDNASIDEQIDFYRNEGLTHYSPAKLPITSDVPEGCVIIREHVPISNLFTCLWFNEVDRFTARDQISFSTVRDKIRAKVGWMPQMFLDCERRNFVVQAYHRELLEQMIASGRNTPPIAVEPSRKIRPGSSRRAPPSKKPVVRRKKEKKSSSRRRAAKPVTWAMDAG
;
A
#
# COMPACT_ATOMS: atom_id res chain seq x y z
N LEU A 1 -10.06 -6.91 -9.20
CA LEU A 1 -9.10 -5.92 -9.73
C LEU A 1 -9.58 -4.44 -9.68
N PHE A 2 -10.89 -4.15 -9.64
CA PHE A 2 -11.43 -2.77 -9.68
C PHE A 2 -11.25 -1.90 -8.42
N ILE A 3 -10.96 -2.49 -7.25
CA ILE A 3 -10.86 -1.74 -5.97
C ILE A 3 -9.59 -0.88 -5.90
N LEU A 4 -8.47 -1.33 -6.48
CA LEU A 4 -7.20 -0.61 -6.43
C LEU A 4 -7.23 0.71 -7.23
N PRO A 5 -7.73 0.74 -8.49
CA PRO A 5 -7.87 1.99 -9.24
C PRO A 5 -8.76 3.03 -8.54
N ILE A 6 -9.87 2.61 -7.92
CA ILE A 6 -10.78 3.54 -7.24
C ILE A 6 -10.08 4.18 -6.03
N ARG A 7 -9.36 3.38 -5.23
CA ARG A 7 -8.73 3.83 -3.98
C ARG A 7 -7.53 4.74 -4.23
N PHE A 8 -6.64 4.37 -5.15
CA PHE A 8 -5.35 5.05 -5.31
C PHE A 8 -5.34 6.10 -6.41
N LEU A 9 -6.24 5.99 -7.39
CA LEU A 9 -6.26 6.90 -8.55
C LEU A 9 -7.49 7.81 -8.52
N TRP A 10 -8.71 7.26 -8.47
CA TRP A 10 -9.94 8.10 -8.52
C TRP A 10 -10.07 9.05 -7.33
N ARG A 11 -9.91 8.56 -6.09
CA ARG A 11 -9.99 9.42 -4.89
C ARG A 11 -8.88 10.47 -4.81
N LYS A 12 -7.76 10.25 -5.49
CA LYS A 12 -6.61 11.14 -5.53
C LYS A 12 -6.53 11.97 -6.81
N ASN A 13 -7.48 11.78 -7.73
CA ASN A 13 -7.48 12.33 -9.08
C ASN A 13 -6.11 12.19 -9.78
N SER A 14 -5.47 11.02 -9.63
CA SER A 14 -4.19 10.70 -10.26
C SER A 14 -4.38 9.75 -11.43
N SER A 15 -3.54 9.86 -12.46
CA SER A 15 -3.48 8.92 -13.58
C SER A 15 -2.50 7.77 -13.35
N PHE A 16 -1.50 7.97 -12.48
CA PHE A 16 -0.42 7.02 -12.23
C PHE A 16 -0.18 6.85 -10.74
N ALA A 17 -0.14 5.60 -10.27
CA ALA A 17 0.19 5.28 -8.89
C ALA A 17 1.18 4.12 -8.83
N ILE A 18 2.08 4.18 -7.85
CA ILE A 18 3.09 3.16 -7.62
C ILE A 18 3.23 2.90 -6.13
N SER A 19 3.33 1.62 -5.76
CA SER A 19 3.60 1.26 -4.37
C SER A 19 5.00 1.72 -3.98
N ARG A 20 5.17 2.19 -2.74
CA ARG A 20 6.50 2.38 -2.16
C ARG A 20 7.04 1.06 -1.60
N HIS A 21 8.34 0.87 -1.67
CA HIS A 21 9.00 -0.28 -1.05
C HIS A 21 8.77 -0.29 0.47
N TYR A 22 8.55 -1.49 1.04
CA TYR A 22 8.02 -1.63 2.40
C TYR A 22 9.05 -1.40 3.51
N ARG A 23 10.35 -1.43 3.17
CA ARG A 23 11.45 -1.35 4.15
C ARG A 23 12.47 -0.27 3.82
N ARG A 24 13.01 -0.32 2.61
CA ARG A 24 14.01 0.63 2.07
C ARG A 24 13.30 1.79 1.38
N PHE A 25 13.77 3.00 1.65
CA PHE A 25 13.21 4.24 1.10
C PHE A 25 14.25 5.06 0.35
N ASP A 26 15.53 4.75 0.54
CA ASP A 26 16.66 5.42 -0.09
C ASP A 26 17.27 4.54 -1.18
N VAL A 27 17.62 5.15 -2.31
CA VAL A 27 18.17 4.44 -3.49
C VAL A 27 19.54 3.87 -3.19
N TYR A 28 20.36 4.57 -2.41
CA TYR A 28 21.68 4.10 -2.02
C TYR A 28 21.59 2.84 -1.16
N GLU A 29 20.64 2.79 -0.21
CA GLU A 29 20.36 1.58 0.57
C GLU A 29 19.83 0.43 -0.31
N GLU A 30 19.00 0.74 -1.32
CA GLU A 30 18.51 -0.27 -2.27
C GLU A 30 19.65 -0.83 -3.12
N ALA A 31 20.57 -0.01 -3.59
CA ALA A 31 21.72 -0.43 -4.37
C ALA A 31 22.62 -1.40 -3.58
N GLU A 32 22.97 -1.05 -2.35
CA GLU A 32 23.75 -1.93 -1.47
C GLU A 32 23.00 -3.23 -1.16
N ALA A 33 21.68 -3.19 -1.00
CA ALA A 33 20.87 -4.39 -0.82
C ALA A 33 20.85 -5.27 -2.08
N ASN A 34 20.87 -4.69 -3.28
CA ASN A 34 20.96 -5.44 -4.53
C ASN A 34 22.34 -6.10 -4.69
N LYS A 35 23.41 -5.39 -4.35
CA LYS A 35 24.79 -5.91 -4.34
C LYS A 35 24.93 -7.07 -3.35
N ALA A 36 24.49 -6.88 -2.11
CA ALA A 36 24.56 -7.92 -1.07
C ALA A 36 23.73 -9.16 -1.42
N ALA A 37 22.64 -9.00 -2.18
CA ALA A 37 21.80 -10.10 -2.65
C ALA A 37 22.30 -10.77 -3.94
N GLY A 38 23.41 -10.32 -4.54
CA GLY A 38 23.93 -10.84 -5.81
C GLY A 38 22.93 -10.70 -6.97
N LYS A 39 22.12 -9.64 -6.94
CA LYS A 39 21.01 -9.45 -7.87
C LYS A 39 21.46 -8.93 -9.24
N TYR A 40 22.60 -8.27 -9.31
CA TYR A 40 23.21 -7.78 -10.54
C TYR A 40 24.71 -7.67 -10.32
N ASP A 41 25.49 -7.44 -11.37
CA ASP A 41 26.92 -7.17 -11.22
C ASP A 41 27.15 -5.92 -10.35
N ASN A 42 28.05 -6.03 -9.38
CA ASN A 42 28.29 -4.97 -8.42
C ASN A 42 28.90 -3.73 -9.07
N ALA A 43 29.80 -3.90 -10.04
CA ALA A 43 30.44 -2.77 -10.72
C ALA A 43 29.42 -1.99 -11.57
N SER A 44 28.48 -2.69 -12.24
CA SER A 44 27.38 -2.02 -12.95
C SER A 44 26.45 -1.23 -12.02
N ILE A 45 26.16 -1.74 -10.81
CA ILE A 45 25.37 -1.00 -9.81
C ILE A 45 26.14 0.24 -9.33
N ASP A 46 27.45 0.10 -9.08
CA ASP A 46 28.30 1.20 -8.63
C ASP A 46 28.38 2.30 -9.69
N GLU A 47 28.59 1.95 -10.96
CA GLU A 47 28.58 2.90 -12.09
C GLU A 47 27.25 3.65 -12.19
N GLN A 48 26.12 2.94 -12.06
CA GLN A 48 24.78 3.54 -12.08
C GLN A 48 24.59 4.56 -10.95
N ILE A 49 24.99 4.18 -9.72
CA ILE A 49 24.85 5.05 -8.54
C ILE A 49 25.77 6.27 -8.61
N ASP A 50 27.00 6.08 -9.07
CA ASP A 50 27.95 7.17 -9.24
C ASP A 50 27.47 8.15 -10.32
N PHE A 51 26.92 7.65 -11.42
CA PHE A 51 26.28 8.49 -12.44
C PHE A 51 25.13 9.32 -11.83
N TYR A 52 24.24 8.69 -11.06
CA TYR A 52 23.13 9.41 -10.42
C TYR A 52 23.58 10.43 -9.38
N ARG A 53 24.63 10.11 -8.61
CA ARG A 53 25.22 11.06 -7.66
C ARG A 53 25.74 12.30 -8.38
N ASN A 54 26.42 12.12 -9.51
CA ASN A 54 26.95 13.21 -10.32
C ASN A 54 25.84 14.05 -10.99
N GLU A 55 24.69 13.43 -11.29
CA GLU A 55 23.49 14.11 -11.78
C GLU A 55 22.68 14.82 -10.68
N GLY A 56 23.13 14.74 -9.42
CA GLY A 56 22.52 15.44 -8.28
C GLY A 56 21.52 14.62 -7.47
N LEU A 57 21.50 13.29 -7.60
CA LEU A 57 20.70 12.44 -6.72
C LEU A 57 21.24 12.53 -5.29
N THR A 58 20.41 12.95 -4.34
CA THR A 58 20.76 12.96 -2.91
C THR A 58 20.09 11.81 -2.18
N HIS A 59 20.62 11.43 -1.01
CA HIS A 59 19.95 10.50 -0.10
C HIS A 59 18.50 10.93 0.16
N TYR A 60 17.61 9.94 0.27
CA TYR A 60 16.25 10.20 0.73
C TYR A 60 16.27 10.83 2.13
N SER A 61 15.43 11.85 2.31
CA SER A 61 15.19 12.45 3.61
C SER A 61 13.76 12.97 3.70
N PRO A 62 13.20 13.14 4.92
CA PRO A 62 11.88 13.75 5.09
C PRO A 62 11.74 15.15 4.50
N ALA A 63 12.85 15.84 4.20
CA ALA A 63 12.82 17.13 3.52
C ALA A 63 12.31 17.03 2.07
N LYS A 64 12.30 15.84 1.46
CA LYS A 64 11.80 15.61 0.09
C LYS A 64 10.27 15.59 -0.03
N LEU A 65 9.53 15.75 1.08
CA LEU A 65 8.06 15.77 1.06
C LEU A 65 7.52 16.72 -0.04
N PRO A 66 6.45 16.34 -0.75
CA PRO A 66 5.54 15.21 -0.50
C PRO A 66 6.03 13.84 -1.03
N ILE A 67 7.27 13.70 -1.49
CA ILE A 67 7.85 12.41 -1.87
C ILE A 67 8.03 11.56 -0.61
N THR A 68 7.48 10.34 -0.61
CA THR A 68 7.46 9.45 0.57
C THR A 68 8.46 8.30 0.50
N SER A 69 9.11 8.11 -0.65
CA SER A 69 10.15 7.11 -0.89
C SER A 69 10.84 7.39 -2.23
N ASP A 70 12.14 7.13 -2.29
CA ASP A 70 12.89 7.07 -3.55
C ASP A 70 12.85 5.69 -4.20
N VAL A 71 12.44 4.68 -3.45
CA VAL A 71 12.40 3.29 -3.89
C VAL A 71 10.94 2.84 -4.09
N PRO A 72 10.52 2.48 -5.31
CA PRO A 72 9.21 1.91 -5.56
C PRO A 72 9.19 0.40 -5.27
N GLU A 73 7.98 -0.14 -5.16
CA GLU A 73 7.69 -1.57 -5.14
C GLU A 73 6.96 -1.96 -6.42
N GLY A 74 6.99 -3.24 -6.77
CA GLY A 74 6.55 -3.75 -8.09
C GLY A 74 5.06 -3.62 -8.45
N CYS A 75 4.24 -2.87 -7.71
CA CYS A 75 2.87 -2.59 -8.11
C CYS A 75 2.73 -1.18 -8.70
N VAL A 76 2.52 -1.14 -10.01
CA VAL A 76 2.14 0.05 -10.77
C VAL A 76 0.66 -0.05 -11.15
N ILE A 77 -0.07 1.05 -11.00
CA ILE A 77 -1.47 1.17 -11.40
C ILE A 77 -1.58 2.40 -12.29
N ILE A 78 -2.07 2.19 -13.51
CA ILE A 78 -2.32 3.25 -14.49
C ILE A 78 -3.83 3.29 -14.74
N ARG A 79 -4.45 4.43 -14.48
CA ARG A 79 -5.89 4.65 -14.74
C ARG A 79 -6.12 4.97 -16.20
N GLU A 80 -5.24 5.81 -16.75
CA GLU A 80 -5.30 6.32 -18.11
C GLU A 80 -3.89 6.64 -18.59
N HIS A 81 -3.65 6.42 -19.88
CA HIS A 81 -2.40 6.78 -20.53
C HIS A 81 -2.45 8.24 -20.96
N VAL A 82 -1.91 9.12 -20.13
CA VAL A 82 -1.72 10.55 -20.47
C VAL A 82 -0.30 10.80 -20.97
N PRO A 83 -0.05 11.87 -21.73
CA PRO A 83 1.28 12.15 -22.28
C PRO A 83 2.39 12.12 -21.23
N ILE A 84 2.15 12.68 -20.03
CA ILE A 84 3.15 12.72 -18.97
C ILE A 84 3.44 11.35 -18.33
N SER A 85 2.43 10.48 -18.17
CA SER A 85 2.64 9.12 -17.63
C SER A 85 3.36 8.22 -18.64
N ASN A 86 3.08 8.43 -19.93
CA ASN A 86 3.78 7.71 -21.00
C ASN A 86 5.24 8.16 -21.07
N LEU A 87 5.49 9.47 -21.07
CA LEU A 87 6.84 10.03 -21.04
C LEU A 87 7.64 9.53 -19.82
N PHE A 88 7.03 9.55 -18.63
CA PHE A 88 7.65 9.04 -17.42
C PHE A 88 8.06 7.56 -17.56
N THR A 89 7.13 6.71 -18.03
CA THR A 89 7.40 5.28 -18.23
C THR A 89 8.49 5.06 -19.28
N CYS A 90 8.49 5.82 -20.38
CA CYS A 90 9.53 5.71 -21.41
C CYS A 90 10.91 6.11 -20.88
N LEU A 91 11.02 7.24 -20.20
CA LEU A 91 12.30 7.68 -19.63
C LEU A 91 12.79 6.72 -18.54
N TRP A 92 11.87 6.17 -17.76
CA TRP A 92 12.23 5.17 -16.75
C TRP A 92 12.73 3.87 -17.39
N PHE A 93 12.07 3.41 -18.45
CA PHE A 93 12.53 2.26 -19.21
C PHE A 93 13.92 2.49 -19.83
N ASN A 94 14.18 3.70 -20.36
CA ASN A 94 15.50 4.04 -20.90
C ASN A 94 16.62 3.92 -19.86
N GLU A 95 16.35 4.27 -18.59
CA GLU A 95 17.34 4.11 -17.52
C GLU A 95 17.57 2.64 -17.14
N VAL A 96 16.51 1.83 -17.19
CA VAL A 96 16.58 0.37 -16.96
C VAL A 96 17.39 -0.31 -18.07
N ASP A 97 17.20 0.10 -19.32
CA ASP A 97 17.94 -0.40 -20.48
C ASP A 97 19.40 0.06 -20.48
N ARG A 98 19.64 1.32 -20.07
CA ARG A 98 20.97 1.93 -20.06
C ARG A 98 21.91 1.35 -19.00
N PHE A 99 21.39 1.07 -17.81
CA PHE A 99 22.21 0.66 -16.66
C PHE A 99 21.90 -0.78 -16.26
N THR A 100 21.07 -0.95 -15.24
CA THR A 100 20.72 -2.25 -14.70
C THR A 100 19.23 -2.47 -14.84
N ALA A 101 18.85 -3.74 -14.96
CA ALA A 101 17.44 -4.16 -14.96
C ALA A 101 16.73 -3.90 -13.61
N ARG A 102 17.37 -3.21 -12.65
CA ARG A 102 16.83 -2.86 -11.33
C ARG A 102 16.12 -1.51 -11.39
N ASP A 103 14.89 -1.56 -11.90
CA ASP A 103 13.95 -0.44 -11.98
C ASP A 103 13.78 0.36 -10.67
N GLN A 104 13.91 -0.30 -9.52
CA GLN A 104 13.90 0.33 -8.20
C GLN A 104 14.99 1.38 -8.01
N ILE A 105 16.16 1.21 -8.64
CA ILE A 105 17.32 2.11 -8.50
C ILE A 105 17.16 3.35 -9.39
N SER A 106 16.60 3.19 -10.59
CA SER A 106 16.47 4.28 -11.57
C SER A 106 15.25 5.18 -11.36
N PHE A 107 14.25 4.73 -10.59
CA PHE A 107 12.97 5.41 -10.43
C PHE A 107 13.08 6.86 -9.93
N SER A 108 13.85 7.08 -8.87
CA SER A 108 13.97 8.40 -8.22
C SER A 108 14.58 9.43 -9.15
N THR A 109 15.64 9.06 -9.89
CA THR A 109 16.31 9.92 -10.87
C THR A 109 15.34 10.43 -11.93
N VAL A 110 14.54 9.54 -12.51
CA VAL A 110 13.58 9.91 -13.57
C VAL A 110 12.44 10.76 -13.00
N ARG A 111 11.94 10.36 -11.83
CA ARG A 111 10.89 11.10 -11.11
C ARG A 111 11.34 12.52 -10.80
N ASP A 112 12.56 12.70 -10.27
CA ASP A 112 13.07 14.01 -9.87
C ASP A 112 13.33 14.90 -11.09
N LYS A 113 13.84 14.33 -12.19
CA LYS A 113 13.98 15.04 -13.47
C LYS A 113 12.64 15.53 -14.02
N ILE A 114 11.59 14.70 -13.98
CA ILE A 114 10.24 15.10 -14.43
C ILE A 114 9.62 16.14 -13.48
N ARG A 115 9.72 15.93 -12.16
CA ARG A 115 9.20 16.85 -11.15
C ARG A 115 9.85 18.23 -11.26
N ALA A 116 11.16 18.29 -11.47
CA ALA A 116 11.88 19.55 -11.64
C ALA A 116 11.42 20.34 -12.87
N LYS A 117 11.02 19.65 -13.96
CA LYS A 117 10.61 20.29 -15.21
C LYS A 117 9.15 20.71 -15.25
N VAL A 118 8.25 19.89 -14.72
CA VAL A 118 6.79 20.09 -14.89
C VAL A 118 5.98 19.96 -13.60
N GLY A 119 6.64 19.75 -12.45
CA GLY A 119 5.96 19.60 -11.15
C GLY A 119 5.14 18.32 -11.00
N TRP A 120 5.13 17.44 -12.00
CA TRP A 120 4.39 16.18 -11.98
C TRP A 120 5.11 15.13 -11.13
N MET A 121 4.35 14.33 -10.41
CA MET A 121 4.88 13.19 -9.66
C MET A 121 3.86 12.05 -9.61
N PRO A 122 4.31 10.78 -9.64
CA PRO A 122 3.42 9.64 -9.47
C PRO A 122 2.86 9.60 -8.04
N GLN A 123 1.61 9.15 -7.90
CA GLN A 123 1.00 8.95 -6.59
C GLN A 123 1.62 7.72 -5.92
N MET A 124 2.31 7.91 -4.80
CA MET A 124 2.83 6.79 -4.02
C MET A 124 1.81 6.27 -3.01
N PHE A 125 1.73 4.95 -2.84
CA PHE A 125 0.89 4.30 -1.82
C PHE A 125 1.64 3.18 -1.07
N LEU A 126 1.11 2.74 0.07
CA LEU A 126 1.79 1.70 0.87
C LEU A 126 1.58 0.31 0.24
N ASP A 127 2.64 -0.48 0.03
CA ASP A 127 2.47 -1.85 -0.48
C ASP A 127 1.58 -2.72 0.43
N CYS A 128 1.59 -2.49 1.75
CA CYS A 128 0.67 -3.18 2.67
C CYS A 128 -0.81 -2.89 2.39
N GLU A 129 -1.15 -1.70 1.89
CA GLU A 129 -2.53 -1.40 1.51
C GLU A 129 -2.97 -2.23 0.32
N ARG A 130 -2.07 -2.54 -0.63
CA ARG A 130 -2.37 -3.46 -1.74
C ARG A 130 -2.54 -4.89 -1.25
N ARG A 131 -1.65 -5.38 -0.38
CA ARG A 131 -1.70 -6.77 0.15
C ARG A 131 -3.02 -7.08 0.87
N ASN A 132 -3.66 -6.07 1.46
CA ASN A 132 -4.98 -6.22 2.08
C ASN A 132 -6.12 -6.52 1.09
N PHE A 133 -5.95 -6.20 -0.19
CA PHE A 133 -7.01 -6.35 -1.20
C PHE A 133 -6.65 -7.28 -2.36
N VAL A 134 -5.35 -7.58 -2.54
CA VAL A 134 -4.87 -8.43 -3.63
C VAL A 134 -4.00 -9.53 -3.05
N VAL A 135 -4.51 -10.76 -3.15
CA VAL A 135 -3.70 -11.96 -3.01
C VAL A 135 -2.87 -12.09 -4.28
N GLN A 136 -1.54 -12.03 -4.15
CA GLN A 136 -0.64 -12.44 -5.23
C GLN A 136 -0.73 -13.95 -5.38
N ALA A 137 -1.54 -14.41 -6.32
CA ALA A 137 -1.50 -15.79 -6.78
C ALA A 137 -0.41 -15.89 -7.85
N TYR A 138 0.38 -16.96 -7.79
CA TYR A 138 1.28 -17.33 -8.88
C TYR A 138 0.46 -17.67 -10.14
N HIS A 139 1.06 -17.47 -11.32
CA HIS A 139 0.45 -17.96 -12.56
C HIS A 139 0.19 -19.46 -12.45
N ARG A 140 -1.00 -19.90 -12.88
CA ARG A 140 -1.47 -21.29 -12.74
C ARG A 140 -0.45 -22.31 -13.27
N GLU A 141 0.17 -22.00 -14.41
CA GLU A 141 1.20 -22.84 -15.03
C GLU A 141 2.48 -22.94 -14.19
N LEU A 142 2.91 -21.85 -13.54
CA LEU A 142 4.05 -21.86 -12.62
C LEU A 142 3.74 -22.65 -11.35
N LEU A 143 2.50 -22.58 -10.85
CA LEU A 143 2.04 -23.41 -9.73
C LEU A 143 2.07 -24.89 -10.11
N GLU A 144 1.52 -25.23 -11.28
CA GLU A 144 1.49 -26.60 -11.79
C GLU A 144 2.91 -27.14 -12.02
N GLN A 145 3.83 -26.34 -12.56
CA GLN A 145 5.24 -26.70 -12.71
C GLN A 145 5.97 -26.85 -11.37
N MET A 146 5.72 -25.96 -10.39
CA MET A 146 6.30 -26.07 -9.05
C MET A 146 5.81 -27.33 -8.33
N ILE A 147 4.51 -27.62 -8.41
CA ILE A 147 3.89 -28.84 -7.89
C ILE A 147 4.47 -30.08 -8.58
N ALA A 148 4.60 -30.06 -9.92
CA ALA A 148 5.19 -31.15 -10.70
C ALA A 148 6.68 -31.36 -10.39
N SER A 149 7.41 -30.29 -10.07
CA SER A 149 8.84 -30.33 -9.70
C SER A 149 9.11 -30.74 -8.24
N GLY A 150 8.07 -30.97 -7.43
CA GLY A 150 8.22 -31.32 -6.02
C GLY A 150 8.78 -30.19 -5.13
N ARG A 151 8.84 -28.95 -5.63
CA ARG A 151 9.23 -27.79 -4.84
C ARG A 151 8.04 -27.33 -4.01
N ASN A 152 8.15 -27.43 -2.68
CA ASN A 152 7.16 -26.85 -1.77
C ASN A 152 6.99 -25.35 -2.06
N THR A 153 5.74 -24.90 -2.12
CA THR A 153 5.44 -23.47 -2.24
C THR A 153 6.09 -22.71 -1.07
N PRO A 154 6.72 -21.55 -1.31
CA PRO A 154 7.16 -20.69 -0.22
C PRO A 154 5.96 -20.40 0.68
N PRO A 155 6.11 -20.47 2.03
CA PRO A 155 5.01 -20.18 2.92
C PRO A 155 4.51 -18.78 2.62
N ILE A 156 3.21 -18.67 2.35
CA ILE A 156 2.50 -17.39 2.35
C ILE A 156 2.87 -16.72 3.67
N ALA A 157 3.44 -15.51 3.62
CA ALA A 157 3.77 -14.75 4.81
C ALA A 157 2.46 -14.47 5.57
N VAL A 158 2.12 -15.36 6.51
CA VAL A 158 1.04 -15.14 7.46
C VAL A 158 1.57 -14.05 8.39
N GLU A 159 0.96 -12.87 8.34
CA GLU A 159 1.26 -11.84 9.33
C GLU A 159 1.04 -12.41 10.75
N PRO A 160 1.95 -12.14 11.70
CA PRO A 160 1.69 -12.51 13.08
C PRO A 160 0.48 -11.71 13.57
N SER A 161 -0.64 -12.44 13.74
CA SER A 161 -1.84 -11.95 14.41
C SER A 161 -1.42 -11.31 15.74
N ARG A 162 -1.60 -10.00 15.86
CA ARG A 162 -1.44 -9.26 17.11
C ARG A 162 -2.46 -9.80 18.13
N LYS A 163 -2.06 -10.84 18.87
CA LYS A 163 -2.80 -11.31 20.04
C LYS A 163 -2.65 -10.27 21.14
N ILE A 164 -3.74 -9.56 21.41
CA ILE A 164 -3.94 -8.81 22.64
C ILE A 164 -3.73 -9.79 23.80
N ARG A 165 -2.71 -9.55 24.63
CA ARG A 165 -2.47 -10.31 25.87
C ARG A 165 -3.41 -9.78 26.96
N PRO A 166 -4.19 -10.64 27.63
CA PRO A 166 -4.60 -10.39 29.01
C PRO A 166 -3.67 -11.19 29.93
N GLY A 167 -3.00 -10.48 30.83
CA GLY A 167 -2.13 -11.06 31.84
C GLY A 167 -2.90 -11.84 32.91
N SER A 168 -2.30 -12.98 33.28
CA SER A 168 -2.16 -13.60 34.60
C SER A 168 -3.25 -13.44 35.69
N SER A 169 -3.72 -14.63 36.15
CA SER A 169 -4.11 -15.03 37.52
C SER A 169 -5.55 -14.81 38.04
N ARG A 170 -6.30 -15.92 37.99
CA ARG A 170 -7.30 -16.50 38.92
C ARG A 170 -7.93 -15.63 40.02
N ARG A 171 -9.28 -15.58 40.03
CA ARG A 171 -10.16 -16.28 41.01
C ARG A 171 -11.63 -16.22 40.57
N ALA A 172 -12.37 -17.31 40.78
CA ALA A 172 -13.76 -17.52 40.37
C ALA A 172 -14.79 -17.17 41.46
N PRO A 173 -16.07 -16.92 41.08
CA PRO A 173 -17.20 -17.28 41.91
C PRO A 173 -18.32 -18.06 41.16
N PRO A 174 -19.31 -18.64 41.88
CA PRO A 174 -19.89 -19.94 41.54
C PRO A 174 -21.26 -19.90 40.84
N SER A 175 -21.58 -21.06 40.24
CA SER A 175 -22.79 -21.44 39.52
C SER A 175 -24.06 -21.56 40.38
N LYS A 176 -25.24 -21.19 39.83
CA LYS A 176 -26.54 -21.83 40.16
C LYS A 176 -27.43 -21.99 38.91
N LYS A 177 -28.14 -23.12 38.91
CA LYS A 177 -28.95 -23.75 37.84
C LYS A 177 -30.46 -23.34 37.93
N PRO A 178 -31.35 -23.82 37.02
CA PRO A 178 -32.39 -23.03 36.32
C PRO A 178 -33.83 -23.27 36.82
N VAL A 179 -34.82 -22.51 36.33
CA VAL A 179 -36.26 -22.85 36.40
C VAL A 179 -37.03 -22.46 35.12
N VAL A 180 -38.02 -23.29 34.79
CA VAL A 180 -38.80 -23.47 33.56
C VAL A 180 -40.13 -22.66 33.55
N ARG A 181 -40.49 -22.18 32.34
CA ARG A 181 -41.82 -21.84 31.73
C ARG A 181 -43.04 -21.45 32.61
N ARG A 182 -43.76 -20.38 32.21
CA ARG A 182 -45.22 -20.45 31.92
C ARG A 182 -45.81 -19.29 31.10
N LYS A 183 -46.35 -19.67 29.92
CA LYS A 183 -47.60 -19.31 29.21
C LYS A 183 -48.38 -17.99 29.46
N LYS A 184 -48.68 -17.33 28.31
CA LYS A 184 -49.99 -16.90 27.76
C LYS A 184 -50.60 -15.51 28.09
N GLU A 185 -50.91 -14.82 26.98
CA GLU A 185 -52.17 -14.13 26.64
C GLU A 185 -52.35 -12.60 26.77
N LYS A 186 -53.24 -12.11 25.88
CA LYS A 186 -53.44 -10.77 25.28
C LYS A 186 -54.51 -9.91 25.98
N LYS A 187 -54.57 -8.64 25.55
CA LYS A 187 -55.60 -7.55 25.68
C LYS A 187 -55.46 -6.69 26.96
N SER A 188 -55.68 -5.37 26.98
CA SER A 188 -56.32 -4.41 26.06
C SER A 188 -56.02 -2.94 26.46
N SER A 189 -55.91 -2.05 25.46
CA SER A 189 -56.44 -0.66 25.39
C SER A 189 -56.44 0.30 26.61
N SER A 190 -55.83 1.49 26.47
CA SER A 190 -56.55 2.79 26.54
C SER A 190 -55.70 3.97 26.04
N ARG A 191 -56.36 4.91 25.36
CA ARG A 191 -55.86 6.18 24.78
C ARG A 191 -55.51 7.20 25.86
N ARG A 192 -54.59 8.14 25.56
CA ARG A 192 -54.83 9.60 25.68
C ARG A 192 -53.68 10.45 25.10
N ARG A 193 -54.04 11.16 24.02
CA ARG A 193 -53.79 12.57 23.62
C ARG A 193 -52.35 13.13 23.48
N ALA A 194 -52.20 13.83 22.35
CA ALA A 194 -51.06 14.57 21.85
C ALA A 194 -50.97 16.01 22.40
N ALA A 195 -49.78 16.60 22.31
CA ALA A 195 -49.57 18.01 21.93
C ALA A 195 -48.19 18.15 21.25
N LYS A 196 -48.14 18.93 20.17
CA LYS A 196 -46.98 19.25 19.32
C LYS A 196 -46.37 20.62 19.70
N PRO A 197 -45.17 20.97 19.19
CA PRO A 197 -44.29 22.01 19.74
C PRO A 197 -44.57 23.41 19.18
N VAL A 198 -44.08 24.44 19.88
CA VAL A 198 -44.05 25.85 19.40
C VAL A 198 -42.59 26.30 19.30
N THR A 199 -42.25 26.77 18.10
CA THR A 199 -41.02 27.46 17.68
C THR A 199 -41.13 28.96 17.95
N TRP A 200 -40.05 29.66 18.31
CA TRP A 200 -39.88 31.07 17.93
C TRP A 200 -38.39 31.40 17.73
N ALA A 201 -38.13 32.28 16.76
CA ALA A 201 -36.84 32.65 16.21
C ALA A 201 -36.40 34.07 16.61
N MET A 202 -35.12 34.38 16.36
CA MET A 202 -34.49 35.72 16.14
C MET A 202 -34.34 36.60 17.41
N ASP A 203 -33.29 37.39 17.64
CA ASP A 203 -32.38 38.10 16.73
C ASP A 203 -31.04 38.53 17.38
N ALA A 204 -30.20 39.13 16.52
CA ALA A 204 -28.82 39.62 16.65
C ALA A 204 -28.40 40.44 17.89
N GLY A 205 -27.09 40.32 18.18
CA GLY A 205 -26.24 41.26 18.93
C GLY A 205 -24.80 41.11 18.45
#